data_AF-A0A7J4VHH4-F1
#
_entry.id   AF-A0A7J4VHH4-F1
#
_cell.length_a   1.000
_cell.length_b   1.000
_cell.length_c   1.000
_cell.angle_alpha   90.00
_cell.angle_beta   90.00
_cell.angle_gamma   90.00
#
_symmetry.space_group_name_H-M   'P 1'
#
loop_
_entity.id
_entity.type
_entity.pdbx_description
1 polymer ?
#
loop_
_entity_poly.entity_id
_entity_poly.type
_entity_poly.pdbx_seq_one_letter_code
_entity_poly.pdbx_strand_id
1 'polypeptide(L)'
;MSDSYRAIYDAVRSRISGGDIGAVIQQVAQERLDISFAVSIIQQEFVCAAQEMQRPSVIFKPSLIQDGNAWLAIYGDLPTGVVGTGETPAAAMYDFDASWLKKAVAPPGYGFATPNTGYERE
;
A
#
# COMPACT_ATOMS: atom_id res chain seq x y z
N MET A 1 -64.28 28.38 15.84
CA MET A 1 -63.31 27.94 14.81
C MET A 1 -61.84 28.24 15.19
N SER A 2 -61.56 29.20 16.08
CA SER A 2 -60.20 29.55 16.55
C SER A 2 -59.54 28.47 17.45
N ASP A 3 -60.32 27.80 18.30
CA ASP A 3 -59.76 26.88 19.32
C ASP A 3 -59.32 25.53 18.75
N SER A 4 -60.01 25.04 17.72
CA SER A 4 -59.63 23.81 17.01
C SER A 4 -58.33 24.00 16.22
N TYR A 5 -58.14 25.16 15.60
CA TYR A 5 -56.90 25.47 14.89
C TYR A 5 -55.71 25.58 15.86
N ARG A 6 -55.90 26.21 17.03
CA ARG A 6 -54.86 26.28 18.07
C ARG A 6 -54.49 24.91 18.62
N ALA A 7 -55.47 24.05 18.89
CA ALA A 7 -55.20 22.69 19.36
C ALA A 7 -54.40 21.86 18.34
N ILE A 8 -54.75 21.99 17.05
CA ILE A 8 -54.01 21.34 15.96
C ILE A 8 -52.61 21.93 15.83
N TYR A 9 -52.47 23.25 15.88
CA TYR A 9 -51.16 23.92 15.76
C TYR A 9 -50.24 23.60 16.92
N ASP A 10 -50.76 23.57 18.14
CA ASP A 10 -50.00 23.30 19.35
C ASP A 10 -49.59 21.83 19.43
N ALA A 11 -50.45 20.91 18.97
CA ALA A 11 -50.10 19.50 18.82
C ALA A 11 -48.98 19.28 17.78
N VAL A 12 -49.07 19.91 16.61
CA VAL A 12 -48.03 19.83 15.56
C VAL A 12 -46.73 20.46 16.04
N ARG A 13 -46.80 21.62 16.69
CA ARG A 13 -45.63 22.32 17.22
C ARG A 13 -44.97 21.55 18.36
N SER A 14 -45.76 20.97 19.27
CA SER A 14 -45.28 20.11 20.33
C SER A 14 -44.53 18.89 19.76
N ARG A 15 -45.11 18.23 18.74
CA ARG A 15 -44.51 17.06 18.08
C ARG A 15 -43.19 17.36 17.36
N ILE A 16 -43.07 18.55 16.76
CA ILE A 16 -41.85 18.98 16.04
C ILE A 16 -40.81 19.52 17.03
N SER A 17 -41.23 20.17 18.12
CA SER A 17 -40.31 20.73 19.12
C SER A 17 -39.64 19.68 20.02
N GLY A 18 -40.24 18.49 20.12
CA GLY A 18 -39.69 17.37 20.91
C GLY A 18 -38.73 16.46 20.14
N GLY A 19 -38.61 16.61 18.81
CA GLY A 19 -37.69 15.83 17.98
C GLY A 19 -36.51 16.67 17.55
N ASP A 20 -35.30 16.28 17.94
CA ASP A 20 -34.08 16.87 17.38
C ASP A 20 -33.87 16.33 15.94
N ILE A 21 -34.55 16.98 15.00
CA ILE A 21 -34.45 16.67 13.56
C ILE A 21 -33.00 16.80 13.09
N GLY A 22 -32.21 17.68 13.72
CA GLY A 22 -30.78 17.82 13.46
C GLY A 22 -30.02 16.54 13.80
N ALA A 23 -30.27 15.96 14.97
CA ALA A 23 -29.67 14.69 15.38
C ALA A 23 -30.06 13.54 14.45
N VAL A 24 -31.32 13.47 14.00
CA VAL A 24 -31.77 12.40 13.07
C VAL A 24 -31.13 12.56 11.69
N ILE A 25 -31.04 13.79 11.15
CA ILE A 25 -30.38 14.04 9.87
C ILE A 25 -28.88 13.76 9.97
N GLN A 26 -28.23 14.16 11.06
CA GLN A 26 -26.83 13.86 11.30
C GLN A 26 -26.58 12.35 11.43
N GLN A 27 -27.44 11.63 12.14
CA GLN A 27 -27.37 10.18 12.28
C GLN A 27 -27.57 9.47 10.93
N VAL A 28 -28.58 9.86 10.14
CA VAL A 28 -28.81 9.31 8.81
C VAL A 28 -27.66 9.65 7.86
N ALA A 29 -27.09 10.86 7.94
CA ALA A 29 -25.91 11.22 7.17
C ALA A 29 -24.70 10.36 7.58
N GLN A 30 -24.47 10.14 8.87
CA GLN A 30 -23.37 9.29 9.35
C GLN A 30 -23.57 7.80 9.01
N GLU A 31 -24.79 7.28 9.09
CA GLU A 31 -25.10 5.85 8.89
C GLU A 31 -25.36 5.47 7.43
N ARG A 32 -25.86 6.39 6.58
CA ARG A 32 -26.24 6.11 5.18
C ARG A 32 -25.33 6.78 4.16
N LEU A 33 -24.72 7.92 4.49
CA LEU A 33 -23.71 8.59 3.67
C LEU A 33 -22.35 8.33 4.31
N ASP A 34 -22.02 7.05 4.41
CA ASP A 34 -20.88 6.54 5.15
C ASP A 34 -19.56 6.90 4.42
N ILE A 35 -19.20 8.18 4.49
CA ILE A 35 -17.95 8.76 3.98
C ILE A 35 -16.77 8.28 4.83
N SER A 36 -17.04 7.71 6.00
CA SER A 36 -16.08 7.18 6.97
C SER A 36 -15.13 6.17 6.31
N PHE A 37 -15.64 5.27 5.47
CA PHE A 37 -14.80 4.29 4.76
C PHE A 37 -14.10 4.88 3.53
N ALA A 38 -14.63 5.96 2.94
CA ALA A 38 -14.04 6.57 1.76
C ALA A 38 -12.66 7.17 2.08
N VAL A 39 -12.52 7.80 3.24
CA VAL A 39 -11.22 8.32 3.70
C VAL A 39 -10.21 7.18 3.90
N SER A 40 -10.60 6.07 4.52
CA SER A 40 -9.70 4.92 4.71
C SER A 40 -9.30 4.27 3.38
N ILE A 41 -10.21 4.16 2.41
CA ILE A 41 -9.90 3.63 1.08
C ILE A 41 -8.90 4.55 0.37
N ILE A 42 -9.14 5.87 0.38
CA ILE A 42 -8.23 6.85 -0.26
C ILE A 42 -6.85 6.80 0.40
N GLN A 43 -6.78 6.70 1.73
CA GLN A 43 -5.52 6.55 2.45
C GLN A 43 -4.79 5.27 2.04
N GLN A 44 -5.50 4.15 1.94
CA GLN A 44 -4.93 2.88 1.51
C GLN A 44 -4.38 2.95 0.08
N GLU A 45 -5.15 3.49 -0.86
CA GLU A 45 -4.71 3.66 -2.25
C GLU A 45 -3.48 4.57 -2.36
N PHE A 46 -3.43 5.65 -1.56
CA PHE A 46 -2.25 6.51 -1.51
C PHE A 46 -1.01 5.78 -1.00
N VAL A 47 -1.16 4.95 0.04
CA VAL A 47 -0.06 4.13 0.57
C VAL A 47 0.39 3.10 -0.47
N CYS A 48 -0.53 2.41 -1.13
CA CYS A 48 -0.22 1.45 -2.21
C CYS A 48 0.55 2.13 -3.35
N ALA A 49 0.06 3.28 -3.84
CA ALA A 49 0.73 4.03 -4.90
C ALA A 49 2.12 4.52 -4.47
N ALA A 50 2.26 5.01 -3.23
CA ALA A 50 3.56 5.43 -2.70
C ALA A 50 4.54 4.25 -2.58
N GLN A 51 4.07 3.06 -2.18
CA GLN A 51 4.88 1.85 -2.11
C GLN A 51 5.35 1.40 -3.50
N GLU A 52 4.47 1.41 -4.50
CA GLU A 52 4.83 1.08 -5.88
C GLU A 52 5.85 2.07 -6.47
N MET A 53 5.74 3.36 -6.15
CA MET A 53 6.73 4.37 -6.56
C MET A 53 8.08 4.23 -5.86
N GLN A 54 8.13 3.59 -4.69
CA GLN A 54 9.36 3.34 -3.93
C GLN A 54 10.05 2.02 -4.32
N ARG A 55 9.50 1.26 -5.27
CA ARG A 55 10.09 -0.01 -5.69
C ARG A 55 11.49 0.20 -6.29
N PRO A 56 12.47 -0.68 -5.97
CA PRO A 56 13.81 -0.61 -6.52
C PRO A 56 13.82 -0.53 -8.06
N SER A 57 12.95 -1.26 -8.73
CA SER A 57 12.76 -1.24 -10.19
C SER A 57 12.38 0.14 -10.74
N VAL A 58 11.61 0.93 -10.00
CA VAL A 58 11.20 2.30 -10.40
C VAL A 58 12.30 3.32 -10.12
N ILE A 59 12.98 3.19 -8.98
CA ILE A 59 14.03 4.13 -8.55
C ILE A 59 15.30 3.96 -9.38
N PHE A 60 15.79 2.73 -9.51
CA PHE A 60 17.07 2.42 -10.14
C PHE A 60 16.97 2.24 -11.65
N LYS A 61 15.76 2.04 -12.18
CA LYS A 61 15.45 1.91 -13.62
C LYS A 61 16.37 0.89 -14.31
N PRO A 62 16.22 -0.41 -14.01
CA PRO A 62 17.02 -1.46 -14.63
C PRO A 62 16.80 -1.49 -16.15
N SER A 63 17.84 -1.85 -16.88
CA SER A 63 17.76 -2.08 -18.32
C SER A 63 16.91 -3.31 -18.59
N LEU A 64 15.81 -3.12 -19.32
CA LEU A 64 14.93 -4.20 -19.75
C LEU A 64 15.36 -4.71 -21.13
N ILE A 65 15.77 -5.96 -21.18
CA ILE A 65 16.21 -6.63 -22.41
C ILE A 65 15.32 -7.85 -22.63
N GLN A 66 14.86 -8.04 -23.86
CA GLN A 66 14.15 -9.25 -24.26
C GLN A 66 15.17 -10.24 -24.84
N ASP A 67 15.32 -11.39 -24.19
CA ASP A 67 16.13 -12.51 -24.65
C ASP A 67 15.21 -13.68 -25.01
N GLY A 68 14.94 -13.84 -26.31
CA GLY A 68 14.01 -14.84 -26.82
C GLY A 68 12.60 -14.71 -26.22
N ASN A 69 12.21 -15.71 -25.43
CA ASN A 69 10.91 -15.77 -24.75
C ASN A 69 10.93 -15.22 -23.32
N ALA A 70 12.09 -14.74 -22.83
CA ALA A 70 12.25 -14.21 -21.49
C ALA A 70 12.61 -12.72 -21.53
N TRP A 71 12.18 -12.02 -20.49
CA TRP A 71 12.55 -10.65 -20.18
C TRP A 71 13.55 -10.65 -19.03
N LEU A 72 14.60 -9.86 -19.20
CA LEU A 72 15.67 -9.66 -18.24
C LEU A 72 15.65 -8.20 -17.78
N ALA A 73 15.55 -7.99 -16.47
CA ALA A 73 15.71 -6.68 -15.85
C ALA A 73 17.09 -6.65 -15.18
N ILE A 74 18.02 -5.90 -15.77
CA ILE A 74 19.42 -5.89 -15.36
C ILE A 74 19.78 -4.52 -14.76
N TYR A 75 20.32 -4.53 -13.55
CA TYR A 75 20.93 -3.35 -12.94
C TYR A 75 22.38 -3.61 -12.54
N GLY A 76 23.29 -2.83 -13.10
CA GLY A 76 24.74 -3.00 -12.95
C GLY A 76 25.37 -3.88 -14.03
N ASP A 77 26.64 -4.24 -13.82
CA ASP A 77 27.40 -5.10 -14.72
C ASP A 77 27.30 -6.57 -14.32
N LEU A 78 27.18 -7.47 -15.30
CA LEU A 78 27.28 -8.92 -15.06
C LEU A 78 28.76 -9.23 -14.79
N PRO A 79 29.18 -9.77 -13.62
CA PRO A 79 28.50 -10.76 -12.76
C PRO A 79 28.10 -10.27 -11.36
N THR A 80 28.27 -8.97 -11.05
CA THR A 80 28.04 -8.39 -9.72
C THR A 80 26.70 -7.65 -9.59
N GLY A 81 26.00 -7.45 -10.70
CA GLY A 81 24.71 -6.77 -10.76
C GLY A 81 23.54 -7.62 -10.25
N VAL A 82 22.42 -6.94 -10.01
CA VAL A 82 21.15 -7.60 -9.67
C VAL A 82 20.38 -7.82 -10.98
N VAL A 83 19.95 -9.06 -11.20
CA VAL A 83 19.19 -9.44 -12.39
C VAL A 83 17.88 -10.08 -11.94
N GLY A 84 16.78 -9.64 -12.53
CA GLY A 84 15.48 -10.30 -12.46
C GLY A 84 15.11 -10.90 -13.81
N THR A 85 14.41 -12.03 -13.80
CA THR A 85 14.00 -12.73 -15.02
C THR A 85 12.50 -13.04 -15.00
N GLY A 86 11.84 -13.06 -16.16
CA GLY A 86 10.42 -13.42 -16.23
C GLY A 86 9.89 -13.51 -17.66
N GLU A 87 8.72 -14.12 -17.84
CA GLU A 87 8.08 -14.25 -19.18
C GLU A 87 7.45 -12.95 -19.69
N THR A 88 7.27 -11.97 -18.80
CA THR A 88 6.76 -10.63 -19.12
C THR A 88 7.67 -9.56 -18.52
N PRO A 89 7.68 -8.33 -19.06
CA PRO A 89 8.44 -7.22 -18.48
C PRO A 89 8.07 -6.98 -17.01
N ALA A 90 6.79 -7.10 -16.66
CA ALA A 90 6.31 -6.94 -15.30
C ALA A 90 6.87 -8.04 -14.38
N ALA A 91 6.82 -9.31 -14.81
CA ALA A 91 7.38 -10.42 -14.05
C ALA A 91 8.89 -10.26 -13.81
N ALA A 92 9.64 -9.81 -14.81
CA ALA A 92 11.07 -9.54 -14.68
C ALA A 92 11.37 -8.42 -13.67
N MET A 93 10.56 -7.35 -13.64
CA MET A 93 10.70 -6.28 -12.64
C MET A 93 10.35 -6.75 -11.22
N TYR A 94 9.33 -7.60 -11.05
CA TYR A 94 9.00 -8.18 -9.75
C TYR A 94 10.11 -9.09 -9.22
N ASP A 95 10.68 -9.94 -10.07
CA ASP A 95 11.80 -10.81 -9.69
C ASP A 95 13.08 -10.01 -9.37
N PHE A 96 13.29 -8.90 -10.08
CA PHE A 96 14.35 -7.93 -9.77
C PHE A 96 14.18 -7.33 -8.38
N ASP A 97 12.98 -6.81 -8.05
CA ASP A 97 12.70 -6.22 -6.74
C ASP A 97 12.86 -7.23 -5.61
N ALA A 98 12.42 -8.47 -5.83
CA ALA A 98 12.63 -9.57 -4.88
C ALA A 98 14.12 -9.87 -4.70
N SER A 99 14.89 -9.87 -5.79
CA SER A 99 16.34 -10.16 -5.75
C SER A 99 17.16 -9.02 -5.15
N TRP A 100 16.70 -7.77 -5.27
CA TRP A 100 17.31 -6.60 -4.64
C TRP A 100 17.34 -6.68 -3.11
N LEU A 101 16.30 -7.28 -2.51
CA LEU A 101 16.18 -7.43 -1.05
C LEU A 101 16.93 -8.66 -0.51
N LYS A 102 17.41 -9.57 -1.37
CA LYS A 102 18.14 -10.76 -0.95
C LYS A 102 19.55 -10.40 -0.48
N LYS A 103 20.05 -11.12 0.52
CA LYS A 103 21.45 -11.01 0.94
C LYS A 103 22.36 -11.51 -0.19
N ALA A 104 23.47 -10.81 -0.42
CA ALA A 104 24.52 -11.31 -1.30
C ALA A 104 25.02 -12.67 -0.79
N VAL A 105 24.87 -13.71 -1.60
CA VAL A 105 25.42 -15.03 -1.31
C VAL A 105 26.87 -15.02 -1.79
N ALA A 106 27.81 -15.23 -0.86
CA ALA A 106 29.20 -15.45 -1.24
C ALA A 106 29.27 -16.73 -2.10
N PRO A 107 30.00 -16.72 -3.23
CA PRO A 107 30.10 -17.89 -4.08
C PRO A 107 30.63 -19.11 -3.28
N PRO A 108 30.08 -20.32 -3.50
CA PRO A 108 30.56 -21.52 -2.82
C PRO A 108 32.01 -21.79 -3.26
N GLY A 109 32.96 -21.41 -2.42
CA GLY A 109 34.39 -21.52 -2.70
C GLY A 109 35.24 -20.34 -2.24
N TYR A 110 34.64 -19.20 -1.86
CA TYR A 110 35.37 -18.09 -1.24
C TYR A 110 34.94 -17.91 0.21
N GLY A 111 35.44 -18.80 1.07
CA GLY A 111 35.28 -18.67 2.51
C GLY A 111 36.01 -17.42 2.99
N PHE A 112 35.28 -16.39 3.39
CA PHE A 112 35.84 -15.38 4.27
C PHE A 112 36.20 -16.09 5.57
N ALA A 113 37.50 -16.26 5.83
CA ALA A 113 37.97 -16.63 7.15
C ALA A 113 37.35 -15.65 8.14
N THR A 114 36.43 -16.14 8.97
CA THR A 114 35.93 -15.36 10.10
C THR A 114 37.13 -15.03 10.98
N PRO A 115 37.39 -13.75 11.30
CA PRO A 115 38.45 -13.44 12.23
C PRO A 115 37.99 -13.88 13.64
N ASN A 116 38.84 -14.70 14.27
CA ASN A 116 38.86 -15.10 15.68
C ASN A 116 38.10 -16.36 16.08
N THR A 117 38.86 -17.46 16.19
CA THR A 117 38.77 -18.36 17.34
C THR A 117 40.18 -18.78 17.74
N GLY A 118 40.63 -18.31 18.91
CA GLY A 118 41.71 -18.88 19.72
C GLY A 118 43.15 -18.73 19.22
N TYR A 119 43.83 -17.65 19.62
CA TYR A 119 45.26 -17.75 19.92
C TYR A 119 45.40 -18.53 21.24
N GLU A 120 45.50 -19.85 21.17
CA GLU A 120 46.16 -20.62 22.22
C GLU A 120 47.66 -20.60 21.90
N ARG A 121 48.40 -19.74 22.62
CA ARG A 121 49.85 -19.84 22.68
C ARG A 121 50.21 -20.80 23.80
N GLU A 122 50.84 -21.91 23.43
CA GLU A 122 51.77 -22.65 24.29
C GLU A 122 53.03 -21.82 24.57
#